data_AF-A0AAN7B728-F1
#
_entry.id   AF-A0AAN7B728-F1
#
_cell.length_a   1.000
_cell.length_b   1.000
_cell.length_c   1.000
_cell.angle_alpha   90.00
_cell.angle_beta   90.00
_cell.angle_gamma   90.00
#
_symmetry.space_group_name_H-M   'P 1'
#
loop_
_entity.id
_entity.type
_entity.pdbx_description
1 polymer ?
#
loop_
_entity_poly.entity_id
_entity_poly.type
_entity_poly.pdbx_seq_one_letter_code
_entity_poly.pdbx_strand_id
1 'polypeptide(L)'
;MISRQPPTRSQIIVGAILTSILLLFFFHGRNPGLNGLGGRPAELRRFGRTGKPPNSDIFNSTLGFEKIFVIGLPTRTDRRDGIILQAAVSNMEIDFIDGVKGDTVPDKAIPIGKDQSRIGNASIGSWRAHMNAVQEIVHRNLSSALILEDDVDWDIRLKQQLYDFSLASRALTQPLSSSSSSSPRYVDPTFNQPPDSMPNQIPTIKFDNLPSTIAPIVSPYGDDWDLLWLGHCGVTFPFDRPNHDKLPKGRVIHFDDVTVPPKGNLWSLNKPFTLVQDYPEHTRAIHHTQEGVCSLGYAISQRGARKLLYELALKDVSDGFDILLRFFCEGGKAGRKAHKCLTAQPGYFQHHRAVGPTSHASDIGNHKGGYREKGLTI
;
A
#
# COMPACT_ATOMS: atom_id res chain seq x y z
N MET A 1 17.95 -57.11 45.91
CA MET A 1 17.80 -55.65 46.10
C MET A 1 19.19 -55.02 46.01
N ILE A 2 19.51 -54.42 44.87
CA ILE A 2 20.82 -53.81 44.59
C ILE A 2 20.61 -52.30 44.58
N SER A 3 21.15 -51.62 45.59
CA SER A 3 21.13 -50.17 45.75
C SER A 3 22.13 -49.53 44.77
N ARG A 4 21.66 -48.68 43.86
CA ARG A 4 22.49 -47.87 42.96
C ARG A 4 22.71 -46.48 43.59
N GLN A 5 23.96 -46.14 43.88
CA GLN A 5 24.35 -44.77 44.27
C GLN A 5 24.36 -43.83 43.06
N PRO A 6 24.04 -42.53 43.24
CA PRO A 6 24.15 -41.52 42.18
C PRO A 6 25.60 -41.02 42.00
N PRO A 7 25.99 -40.55 40.81
CA PRO A 7 27.35 -40.10 40.52
C PRO A 7 27.65 -38.73 41.14
N THR A 8 28.89 -38.54 41.57
CA THR A 8 29.41 -37.33 42.22
C THR A 8 29.71 -36.20 41.22
N ARG A 9 29.54 -34.95 41.68
CA ARG A 9 29.62 -33.67 40.94
C ARG A 9 30.89 -33.40 40.12
N SER A 10 31.91 -34.26 40.19
CA SER A 10 33.21 -34.01 39.55
C SER A 10 33.28 -34.44 38.07
N GLN A 11 32.32 -35.22 37.56
CA GLN A 11 32.33 -35.70 36.17
C GLN A 11 31.65 -34.76 35.16
N ILE A 12 30.92 -33.73 35.63
CA ILE A 12 30.19 -32.80 34.75
C ILE A 12 31.07 -31.62 34.30
N ILE A 13 32.12 -31.28 35.06
CA ILE A 13 32.96 -30.10 34.79
C ILE A 13 34.04 -30.37 33.73
N VAL A 14 34.52 -31.61 33.60
CA VAL A 14 35.57 -31.96 32.63
C VAL A 14 35.03 -32.00 31.18
N GLY A 15 33.74 -32.32 30.99
CA GLY A 15 33.11 -32.36 29.66
C GLY A 15 32.83 -31.00 29.02
N ALA A 16 32.66 -29.93 29.82
CA ALA A 16 32.31 -28.59 29.32
C ALA A 16 33.53 -27.73 28.94
N ILE A 17 34.71 -28.05 29.47
CA ILE A 17 35.96 -27.30 29.20
C ILE A 17 36.61 -27.78 27.89
N LEU A 18 36.49 -29.07 27.55
CA LEU A 18 37.06 -29.63 26.31
C LEU A 18 36.33 -29.20 25.03
N THR A 19 35.02 -28.92 25.09
CA THR A 19 34.23 -28.43 23.95
C THR A 19 34.41 -26.94 23.68
N SER A 20 34.74 -26.14 24.69
CA SER A 20 34.98 -24.69 24.53
C SER A 20 36.38 -24.35 23.98
N ILE A 21 37.39 -25.20 24.25
CA ILE A 21 38.76 -24.99 23.76
C ILE A 21 38.90 -25.35 22.27
N LEU A 22 38.13 -26.32 21.75
CA LEU A 22 38.17 -26.69 20.32
C LEU A 22 37.54 -25.63 19.38
N LEU A 23 36.63 -24.79 19.88
CA LEU A 23 35.99 -23.72 19.09
C LEU A 23 36.84 -22.44 19.00
N LEU A 24 37.79 -22.24 19.92
CA LEU A 24 38.68 -21.07 19.94
C LEU A 24 39.92 -21.23 19.04
N PHE A 25 40.28 -22.47 18.66
CA PHE A 25 41.41 -22.74 17.74
C PHE A 25 41.06 -22.64 16.25
N PHE A 26 39.78 -22.54 15.87
CA PHE A 26 39.38 -22.33 14.47
C PHE A 26 39.30 -20.85 14.04
N PHE A 27 39.41 -19.91 14.99
CA PHE A 27 39.24 -18.48 14.69
C PHE A 27 40.45 -17.59 14.94
N HIS A 28 41.60 -18.11 15.40
CA HIS A 28 42.80 -17.28 15.62
C HIS A 28 44.10 -17.95 15.13
N GLY A 29 44.59 -17.48 13.99
CA GLY A 29 45.92 -17.74 13.42
C GLY A 29 45.82 -17.92 11.89
N ARG A 30 46.36 -17.07 11.01
CA ARG A 30 47.62 -16.33 11.07
C ARG A 30 47.65 -15.21 10.01
N ASN A 31 48.17 -14.04 10.41
CA ASN A 31 48.60 -12.84 9.64
C ASN A 31 49.74 -13.14 8.60
N PRO A 32 50.44 -12.13 8.02
CA PRO A 32 50.05 -10.99 7.15
C PRO A 32 50.93 -10.95 5.85
N GLY A 33 50.66 -10.07 4.87
CA GLY A 33 51.59 -9.88 3.73
C GLY A 33 51.20 -8.81 2.70
N LEU A 34 52.17 -7.97 2.38
CA LEU A 34 52.13 -6.70 1.63
C LEU A 34 51.80 -6.77 0.11
N ASN A 35 51.37 -5.59 -0.38
CA ASN A 35 51.58 -4.97 -1.70
C ASN A 35 50.84 -5.47 -2.94
N GLY A 36 50.10 -4.54 -3.57
CA GLY A 36 49.64 -4.65 -4.95
C GLY A 36 48.71 -3.51 -5.37
N LEU A 37 49.29 -2.37 -5.79
CA LEU A 37 48.60 -1.38 -6.62
C LEU A 37 48.05 -2.06 -7.88
N GLY A 38 46.76 -1.89 -8.16
CA GLY A 38 46.15 -2.38 -9.39
C GLY A 38 44.66 -2.11 -9.41
N GLY A 39 44.27 -0.95 -9.97
CA GLY A 39 42.87 -0.65 -10.23
C GLY A 39 42.24 -1.73 -11.10
N ARG A 40 41.04 -2.18 -10.71
CA ARG A 40 40.16 -2.95 -11.58
C ARG A 40 38.80 -2.27 -11.62
N PRO A 41 38.23 -2.07 -12.82
CA PRO A 41 36.94 -1.42 -12.97
C PRO A 41 35.85 -2.31 -12.35
N ALA A 42 34.86 -1.68 -11.72
CA ALA A 42 33.68 -2.35 -11.23
C ALA A 42 32.96 -3.03 -12.41
N GLU A 43 33.15 -4.34 -12.55
CA GLU A 43 32.27 -5.19 -13.35
C GLU A 43 30.86 -5.08 -12.76
N LEU A 44 30.01 -4.29 -13.42
CA LEU A 44 28.57 -4.40 -13.27
C LEU A 44 28.19 -5.84 -13.61
N ARG A 45 27.89 -6.64 -12.59
CA ARG A 45 27.14 -7.89 -12.74
C ARG A 45 25.79 -7.54 -13.35
N ARG A 46 25.72 -7.56 -14.67
CA ARG A 46 24.50 -7.52 -15.46
C ARG A 46 23.78 -8.84 -15.21
N PHE A 47 22.94 -8.86 -14.18
CA PHE A 47 21.99 -9.95 -13.98
C PHE A 47 20.97 -9.88 -15.12
N GLY A 48 21.26 -10.58 -16.21
CA GLY A 48 20.25 -10.95 -17.18
C GLY A 48 19.24 -11.86 -16.49
N ARG A 49 18.16 -11.28 -15.98
CA ARG A 49 16.93 -12.02 -15.67
C ARG A 49 16.00 -11.88 -16.87
N THR A 50 16.18 -12.77 -17.85
CA THR A 50 15.06 -13.20 -18.69
C THR A 50 14.22 -14.16 -17.84
N GLY A 51 13.39 -13.61 -16.97
CA GLY A 51 12.49 -14.38 -16.13
C GLY A 51 11.30 -13.51 -15.79
N LYS A 52 10.10 -13.96 -16.15
CA LYS A 52 8.83 -13.40 -15.66
C LYS A 52 8.99 -13.12 -14.15
N PRO A 53 8.56 -11.96 -13.63
CA PRO A 53 8.65 -11.71 -12.20
C PRO A 53 7.91 -12.83 -11.46
N PRO A 54 8.41 -13.30 -10.31
CA PRO A 54 7.68 -14.27 -9.52
C PRO A 54 6.35 -13.63 -9.12
N ASN A 55 5.22 -14.27 -9.45
CA ASN A 55 3.88 -13.86 -9.04
C ASN A 55 3.31 -12.57 -9.69
N SER A 56 3.70 -12.23 -10.91
CA SER A 56 3.20 -11.03 -11.64
C SER A 56 1.82 -11.19 -12.30
N ASP A 57 1.06 -12.22 -11.96
CA ASP A 57 -0.25 -12.46 -12.58
C ASP A 57 -1.36 -11.84 -11.73
N ILE A 58 -2.04 -10.82 -12.24
CA ILE A 58 -3.15 -10.16 -11.55
C ILE A 58 -4.33 -11.12 -11.32
N PHE A 59 -4.44 -12.20 -12.11
CA PHE A 59 -5.51 -13.18 -11.97
C PHE A 59 -5.24 -14.24 -10.88
N ASN A 60 -4.05 -14.23 -10.25
CA ASN A 60 -3.73 -15.12 -9.14
C ASN A 60 -4.58 -14.83 -7.88
N SER A 61 -4.32 -15.56 -6.79
CA SER A 61 -5.04 -15.39 -5.52
C SER A 61 -4.65 -14.14 -4.74
N THR A 62 -3.58 -13.44 -5.12
CA THR A 62 -3.08 -12.24 -4.44
C THR A 62 -3.16 -10.98 -5.31
N LEU A 63 -3.92 -11.03 -6.41
CA LEU A 63 -4.14 -9.93 -7.34
C LEU A 63 -2.83 -9.33 -7.90
N GLY A 64 -1.79 -10.14 -8.06
CA GLY A 64 -0.45 -9.69 -8.49
C GLY A 64 0.37 -8.95 -7.44
N PHE A 65 -0.10 -8.88 -6.18
CA PHE A 65 0.69 -8.49 -5.01
C PHE A 65 1.32 -9.71 -4.35
N GLU A 66 2.23 -9.53 -3.39
CA GLU A 66 2.79 -10.66 -2.66
C GLU A 66 1.84 -11.16 -1.56
N LYS A 67 1.14 -10.25 -0.90
CA LYS A 67 0.12 -10.55 0.12
C LYS A 67 -1.06 -9.60 0.05
N ILE A 68 -2.20 -10.08 0.57
CA ILE A 68 -3.37 -9.26 0.86
C ILE A 68 -3.59 -9.32 2.37
N PHE A 69 -3.55 -8.18 3.03
CA PHE A 69 -3.85 -8.02 4.44
C PHE A 69 -5.23 -7.44 4.63
N VAL A 70 -6.01 -7.98 5.57
CA VAL A 70 -7.27 -7.41 6.02
C VAL A 70 -7.12 -6.95 7.46
N ILE A 71 -7.36 -5.66 7.70
CA ILE A 71 -7.37 -5.08 9.04
C ILE A 71 -8.79 -5.13 9.58
N GLY A 72 -8.95 -5.81 10.71
CA GLY A 72 -10.23 -5.90 11.40
C GLY A 72 -10.04 -6.23 12.87
N LEU A 73 -10.95 -5.77 13.73
CA LEU A 73 -10.87 -6.10 15.16
C LEU A 73 -11.07 -7.61 15.37
N PRO A 74 -10.27 -8.29 16.22
CA PRO A 74 -10.48 -9.71 16.52
C PRO A 74 -11.86 -10.03 17.08
N THR A 75 -12.49 -9.06 17.74
CA THR A 75 -13.83 -9.17 18.32
C THR A 75 -14.96 -9.01 17.30
N ARG A 76 -14.67 -8.56 16.07
CA ARG A 76 -15.64 -8.41 14.98
C ARG A 76 -15.68 -9.66 14.11
N THR A 77 -16.02 -10.79 14.74
CA THR A 77 -16.10 -12.09 14.05
C THR A 77 -17.12 -12.06 12.92
N ASP A 78 -18.20 -11.30 13.06
CA ASP A 78 -19.19 -11.05 12.01
C ASP A 78 -18.57 -10.51 10.71
N ARG A 79 -17.64 -9.54 10.83
CA ARG A 79 -16.94 -8.95 9.68
C ARG A 79 -15.88 -9.88 9.12
N ARG A 80 -15.09 -10.51 10.00
CA ARG A 80 -14.05 -11.47 9.59
C ARG A 80 -14.63 -12.67 8.85
N ASP A 81 -15.74 -13.23 9.33
CA ASP A 81 -16.44 -14.33 8.66
C ASP A 81 -16.97 -13.88 7.29
N GLY A 82 -17.56 -12.69 7.22
CA GLY A 82 -18.07 -12.10 5.98
C GLY A 82 -16.98 -11.95 4.90
N ILE A 83 -15.86 -11.32 5.24
CA ILE A 83 -14.78 -11.08 4.27
C ILE A 83 -14.04 -12.36 3.88
N ILE A 84 -13.98 -13.39 4.75
CA ILE A 84 -13.49 -14.72 4.37
C ILE A 84 -14.35 -15.33 3.27
N LEU A 85 -15.68 -15.28 3.41
CA LEU A 85 -16.60 -15.82 2.40
C LEU A 85 -16.49 -15.03 1.09
N GLN A 86 -16.39 -13.71 1.17
CA GLN A 86 -16.21 -12.84 0.02
C GLN A 86 -14.89 -13.11 -0.73
N ALA A 87 -13.79 -13.26 0.01
CA ALA A 87 -12.49 -13.63 -0.54
C ALA A 87 -12.54 -15.01 -1.22
N ALA A 88 -13.24 -15.98 -0.63
CA ALA A 88 -13.44 -17.29 -1.23
C ALA A 88 -14.19 -17.22 -2.57
N VAL A 89 -15.24 -16.39 -2.69
CA VAL A 89 -15.98 -16.18 -3.95
C VAL A 89 -15.09 -15.60 -5.05
N SER A 90 -14.17 -14.70 -4.69
CA SER A 90 -13.24 -14.08 -5.65
C SER A 90 -11.92 -14.85 -5.84
N ASN A 91 -11.77 -16.01 -5.20
CA ASN A 91 -10.53 -16.78 -5.13
C ASN A 91 -9.33 -15.87 -4.75
N MET A 92 -9.45 -15.24 -3.58
CA MET A 92 -8.45 -14.37 -2.97
C MET A 92 -7.91 -15.00 -1.67
N GLU A 93 -6.58 -15.00 -1.53
CA GLU A 93 -5.90 -15.40 -0.30
C GLU A 93 -5.65 -14.15 0.56
N ILE A 94 -6.20 -14.14 1.77
CA ILE A 94 -6.10 -13.01 2.71
C ILE A 94 -5.47 -13.45 4.03
N ASP A 95 -4.66 -12.58 4.60
CA ASP A 95 -4.10 -12.70 5.96
C ASP A 95 -4.68 -11.58 6.84
N PHE A 96 -5.08 -11.90 8.08
CA PHE A 96 -5.57 -10.87 8.99
C PHE A 96 -4.44 -10.13 9.70
N ILE A 97 -4.61 -8.81 9.83
CA ILE A 97 -3.90 -7.97 10.79
C ILE A 97 -4.90 -7.52 11.84
N ASP A 98 -4.59 -7.80 13.10
CA ASP A 98 -5.48 -7.45 14.20
C ASP A 98 -5.61 -5.93 14.35
N GLY A 99 -6.85 -5.46 14.30
CA GLY A 99 -7.21 -4.09 14.65
C GLY A 99 -6.86 -3.79 16.11
N VAL A 100 -6.50 -2.54 16.38
CA VAL A 100 -6.04 -2.11 17.72
C VAL A 100 -7.07 -1.18 18.34
N LYS A 101 -7.46 -1.45 19.58
CA LYS A 101 -8.25 -0.48 20.36
C LYS A 101 -7.32 0.65 20.81
N GLY A 102 -7.57 1.88 20.39
CA GLY A 102 -6.59 2.93 20.60
C GLY A 102 -6.36 3.31 22.06
N ASP A 103 -7.34 3.10 22.96
CA ASP A 103 -7.17 3.27 24.41
C ASP A 103 -6.08 2.35 25.00
N THR A 104 -5.76 1.24 24.32
CA THR A 104 -4.64 0.35 24.69
C THR A 104 -3.26 0.81 24.19
N VAL A 105 -3.20 1.81 23.31
CA VAL A 105 -1.93 2.34 22.78
C VAL A 105 -1.41 3.41 23.74
N PRO A 106 -0.27 3.18 24.40
CA PRO A 106 0.26 4.13 25.38
C PRO A 106 0.82 5.38 24.70
N ASP A 107 0.72 6.55 25.36
CA ASP A 107 1.17 7.83 24.79
C ASP A 107 2.64 7.81 24.36
N LYS A 108 3.50 7.09 25.10
CA LYS A 108 4.93 6.93 24.78
C LYS A 108 5.20 6.23 23.44
N ALA A 109 4.20 5.56 22.84
CA ALA A 109 4.31 4.87 21.56
C ALA A 109 3.80 5.71 20.38
N ILE A 110 3.28 6.91 20.63
CA ILE A 110 2.72 7.80 19.61
C ILE A 110 3.75 8.92 19.39
N PRO A 111 4.27 9.09 18.17
CA PRO A 111 5.03 10.29 17.83
C PRO A 111 4.11 11.52 17.86
N ILE A 112 4.36 12.40 18.82
CA ILE A 112 3.60 13.64 19.02
C ILE A 112 4.58 14.80 19.00
N GLY A 113 4.32 15.79 18.16
CA GLY A 113 5.10 17.02 18.07
C GLY A 113 4.93 17.89 19.32
N LYS A 114 5.88 18.81 19.55
CA LYS A 114 5.99 19.65 20.77
C LYS A 114 4.68 20.34 21.21
N ASP A 115 3.82 20.70 20.26
CA ASP A 115 2.60 21.46 20.49
C ASP A 115 1.32 20.70 20.07
N GLN A 116 1.39 19.37 19.98
CA GLN A 116 0.24 18.53 19.63
C GLN A 116 -0.24 17.71 20.82
N SER A 117 -1.53 17.39 20.80
CA SER A 117 -2.15 16.48 21.75
C SER A 117 -2.50 15.15 21.08
N ARG A 118 -2.67 14.13 21.91
CA ARG A 118 -3.16 12.82 21.47
C ARG A 118 -4.52 12.98 20.78
N ILE A 119 -4.62 12.52 19.53
CA ILE A 119 -5.89 12.45 18.81
C ILE A 119 -6.81 11.38 19.41
N GLY A 120 -8.09 11.36 18.99
CA GLY A 120 -9.07 10.42 19.53
C GLY A 120 -8.64 8.95 19.46
N ASN A 121 -9.05 8.15 20.45
CA ASN A 121 -8.66 6.74 20.56
C ASN A 121 -9.02 5.93 19.31
N ALA A 122 -10.15 6.20 18.66
CA ALA A 122 -10.49 5.52 17.42
C ALA A 122 -9.45 5.75 16.31
N SER A 123 -9.00 7.00 16.12
CA SER A 123 -7.97 7.37 15.14
C SER A 123 -6.61 6.78 15.50
N ILE A 124 -6.24 6.74 16.78
CA ILE A 124 -5.01 6.08 17.25
C ILE A 124 -5.04 4.58 16.97
N GLY A 125 -6.18 3.92 17.22
CA GLY A 125 -6.37 2.49 16.97
C GLY A 125 -6.23 2.15 15.49
N SER A 126 -6.91 2.93 14.63
CA SER A 126 -6.78 2.83 13.18
C SER A 126 -5.32 3.03 12.74
N TRP A 127 -4.69 4.14 13.09
CA TRP A 127 -3.28 4.41 12.77
C TRP A 127 -2.37 3.24 13.17
N ARG A 128 -2.50 2.74 14.40
CA ARG A 128 -1.63 1.67 14.90
C ARG A 128 -1.82 0.37 14.12
N ALA A 129 -3.06 0.01 13.81
CA ALA A 129 -3.37 -1.19 13.04
C ALA A 129 -2.78 -1.11 11.61
N HIS A 130 -2.95 0.02 10.93
CA HIS A 130 -2.34 0.23 9.60
C HIS A 130 -0.81 0.24 9.65
N MET A 131 -0.21 0.86 10.67
CA MET A 131 1.25 0.79 10.85
C MET A 131 1.75 -0.63 11.10
N ASN A 132 0.97 -1.49 11.78
CA ASN A 132 1.34 -2.90 11.95
C ASN A 132 1.33 -3.64 10.61
N ALA A 133 0.30 -3.44 9.77
CA ALA A 133 0.26 -4.03 8.44
C ALA A 133 1.44 -3.58 7.56
N VAL A 134 1.79 -2.29 7.59
CA VAL A 134 2.94 -1.77 6.84
C VAL A 134 4.27 -2.29 7.40
N GLN A 135 4.37 -2.48 8.73
CA GLN A 135 5.55 -3.10 9.34
C GLN A 135 5.76 -4.52 8.85
N GLU A 136 4.72 -5.32 8.66
CA GLU A 136 4.83 -6.69 8.14
C GLU A 136 5.49 -6.73 6.75
N ILE A 137 5.18 -5.76 5.89
CA ILE A 137 5.78 -5.65 4.54
C ILE A 137 7.29 -5.44 4.64
N VAL A 138 7.73 -4.54 5.53
CA VAL A 138 9.16 -4.25 5.71
C VAL A 138 9.87 -5.38 6.43
N HIS A 139 9.28 -5.88 7.52
CA HIS A 139 9.86 -6.90 8.39
C HIS A 139 10.05 -8.24 7.65
N ARG A 140 9.06 -8.66 6.86
CA ARG A 140 9.11 -9.88 6.06
C ARG A 140 9.73 -9.67 4.68
N ASN A 141 10.14 -8.44 4.35
CA ASN A 141 10.69 -8.05 3.06
C ASN A 141 9.80 -8.44 1.86
N LEU A 142 8.49 -8.21 2.00
CA LEU A 142 7.52 -8.45 0.94
C LEU A 142 7.70 -7.39 -0.16
N SER A 143 7.61 -7.79 -1.43
CA SER A 143 7.70 -6.88 -2.58
C SER A 143 6.57 -5.86 -2.62
N SER A 144 5.36 -6.28 -2.26
CA SER A 144 4.17 -5.41 -2.12
C SER A 144 3.06 -6.12 -1.36
N ALA A 145 2.14 -5.36 -0.77
CA ALA A 145 0.89 -5.92 -0.26
C ALA A 145 -0.29 -4.98 -0.51
N LEU A 146 -1.46 -5.56 -0.73
CA LEU A 146 -2.75 -4.90 -0.68
C LEU A 146 -3.27 -4.93 0.76
N ILE A 147 -3.69 -3.81 1.31
CA ILE A 147 -4.24 -3.68 2.66
C ILE A 147 -5.70 -3.22 2.52
N LEU A 148 -6.63 -3.97 3.12
CA LEU A 148 -8.07 -3.73 3.10
C LEU A 148 -8.61 -3.52 4.52
N GLU A 149 -9.63 -2.69 4.66
CA GLU A 149 -10.49 -2.66 5.85
C GLU A 149 -11.50 -3.83 5.82
N ASP A 150 -11.98 -4.29 6.98
CA ASP A 150 -12.86 -5.46 7.08
C ASP A 150 -14.34 -5.23 6.73
N ASP A 151 -14.72 -3.99 6.39
CA ASP A 151 -16.05 -3.62 5.94
C ASP A 151 -16.07 -3.07 4.51
N VAL A 152 -15.25 -3.65 3.62
CA VAL A 152 -15.26 -3.34 2.19
C VAL A 152 -15.98 -4.37 1.34
N ASP A 153 -16.44 -3.93 0.17
CA ASP A 153 -16.99 -4.79 -0.88
C ASP A 153 -16.52 -4.39 -2.27
N TRP A 154 -16.56 -5.35 -3.20
CA TRP A 154 -15.99 -5.22 -4.54
C TRP A 154 -16.78 -6.00 -5.58
N ASP A 155 -16.66 -5.59 -6.84
CA ASP A 155 -17.29 -6.27 -7.97
C ASP A 155 -16.66 -7.65 -8.20
N ILE A 156 -17.46 -8.66 -8.54
CA ILE A 156 -16.95 -10.01 -8.87
C ILE A 156 -15.95 -10.01 -10.06
N ARG A 157 -15.93 -8.94 -10.86
CA ARG A 157 -14.99 -8.69 -11.97
C ARG A 157 -13.69 -8.03 -11.50
N LEU A 158 -13.41 -7.96 -10.20
CA LEU A 158 -12.24 -7.28 -9.60
C LEU A 158 -10.92 -7.60 -10.31
N LYS A 159 -10.67 -8.87 -10.64
CA LYS A 159 -9.42 -9.27 -11.32
C LYS A 159 -9.25 -8.60 -12.69
N GLN A 160 -10.33 -8.51 -13.46
CA GLN A 160 -10.32 -7.80 -14.75
C GLN A 160 -10.15 -6.29 -14.54
N GLN A 161 -10.87 -5.71 -13.58
CA GLN A 161 -10.77 -4.30 -13.24
C GLN A 161 -9.33 -3.91 -12.83
N LEU A 162 -8.66 -4.74 -12.02
CA LEU A 162 -7.27 -4.52 -11.63
C LEU A 162 -6.28 -4.78 -12.76
N TYR A 163 -6.60 -5.70 -13.69
CA TYR A 163 -5.83 -5.85 -14.92
C TYR A 163 -5.84 -4.56 -15.74
N ASP A 164 -7.02 -3.96 -15.94
CA ASP A 164 -7.17 -2.69 -16.64
C ASP A 164 -6.47 -1.54 -15.89
N PHE A 165 -6.63 -1.46 -14.57
CA PHE A 165 -5.88 -0.54 -13.73
C PHE A 165 -4.37 -0.66 -13.94
N SER A 166 -3.86 -1.89 -14.06
CA SER A 166 -2.43 -2.12 -14.23
C SER A 166 -1.91 -1.61 -15.57
N LEU A 167 -2.69 -1.72 -16.66
CA LEU A 167 -2.32 -1.17 -17.96
C LEU A 167 -2.27 0.36 -17.90
N ALA A 168 -3.28 0.98 -17.27
CA ALA A 168 -3.33 2.41 -17.06
C ALA A 168 -2.19 2.93 -16.16
N SER A 169 -1.91 2.23 -15.06
CA SER A 169 -0.81 2.53 -14.14
C SER A 169 0.55 2.48 -14.83
N ARG A 170 0.79 1.45 -15.64
CA ARG A 170 2.01 1.35 -16.46
C ARG A 170 2.11 2.51 -17.44
N ALA A 171 1.03 2.86 -18.15
CA ALA A 171 1.06 4.00 -19.04
C ALA A 171 1.48 5.29 -18.32
N LEU A 172 0.98 5.53 -17.10
CA LEU A 172 1.31 6.73 -16.33
C LEU A 172 2.71 6.74 -15.70
N THR A 173 3.33 5.57 -15.48
CA THR A 173 4.54 5.47 -14.64
C THR A 173 5.74 4.78 -15.29
N GLN A 174 5.54 4.04 -16.38
CA GLN A 174 6.62 3.36 -17.08
C GLN A 174 7.15 4.22 -18.24
N PRO A 175 8.46 4.15 -18.55
CA PRO A 175 9.00 4.77 -19.74
C PRO A 175 8.36 4.18 -21.01
N LEU A 176 8.24 5.00 -22.04
CA LEU A 176 7.80 4.57 -23.38
C LEU A 176 8.81 3.56 -23.94
N SER A 177 8.31 2.54 -24.65
CA SER A 177 9.17 1.52 -25.29
C SER A 177 10.10 2.11 -26.36
N SER A 178 9.73 3.25 -26.94
CA SER A 178 10.54 4.04 -27.89
C SER A 178 11.54 5.00 -27.22
N SER A 179 11.67 4.97 -25.89
CA SER A 179 12.60 5.83 -25.16
C SER A 179 14.00 5.22 -25.03
N SER A 180 15.02 6.08 -24.97
CA SER A 180 16.38 5.64 -24.69
C SER A 180 16.54 5.31 -23.21
N SER A 181 17.29 4.26 -22.87
CA SER A 181 17.59 3.93 -21.48
C SER A 181 18.33 5.04 -20.73
N SER A 182 19.04 5.94 -21.44
CA SER A 182 19.74 7.08 -20.85
C SER A 182 18.85 8.32 -20.65
N SER A 183 17.68 8.36 -21.29
CA SER A 183 16.74 9.49 -21.20
C SER A 183 15.31 8.94 -21.35
N PRO A 184 14.76 8.36 -20.27
CA PRO A 184 13.43 7.78 -20.30
C PRO A 184 12.40 8.88 -20.56
N ARG A 185 11.51 8.62 -21.53
CA ARG A 185 10.37 9.49 -21.84
C ARG A 185 9.10 8.85 -21.34
N TYR A 186 8.18 9.66 -20.85
CA TYR A 186 6.90 9.22 -20.32
C TYR A 186 5.77 9.85 -21.14
N VAL A 187 4.63 9.16 -21.24
CA VAL A 187 3.43 9.74 -21.88
C VAL A 187 2.86 10.90 -21.07
N ASP A 188 3.00 10.85 -19.74
CA ASP A 188 2.75 11.96 -18.86
C ASP A 188 4.05 12.79 -18.72
N PRO A 189 4.19 13.92 -19.43
CA PRO A 189 5.38 14.78 -19.32
C PRO A 189 5.52 15.42 -17.93
N THR A 190 4.51 15.34 -17.06
CA THR A 190 4.58 15.85 -15.69
C THR A 190 5.03 14.80 -14.68
N PHE A 191 5.24 13.55 -15.12
CA PHE A 191 5.72 12.48 -14.26
C PHE A 191 7.21 12.62 -13.94
N ASN A 192 7.62 12.31 -12.70
CA ASN A 192 8.97 12.47 -12.10
C ASN A 192 9.53 13.89 -12.01
N GLN A 193 9.22 14.79 -12.95
CA GLN A 193 9.62 16.20 -12.91
C GLN A 193 8.48 17.07 -13.45
N PRO A 194 7.52 17.47 -12.60
CA PRO A 194 6.48 18.39 -13.00
C PRO A 194 7.13 19.73 -13.40
N PRO A 195 6.86 20.24 -14.61
CA PRO A 195 7.51 21.45 -15.11
C PRO A 195 7.15 22.71 -14.28
N ASP A 196 7.99 23.74 -14.38
CA ASP A 196 7.75 25.00 -13.68
C ASP A 196 6.48 25.72 -14.16
N SER A 197 6.28 25.69 -15.47
CA SER A 197 5.05 26.06 -16.16
C SER A 197 4.30 24.80 -16.60
N MET A 198 3.01 24.72 -16.26
CA MET A 198 2.16 23.60 -16.64
C MET A 198 1.98 23.54 -18.17
N PRO A 199 1.82 22.35 -18.77
CA PRO A 199 1.35 22.24 -20.13
C PRO A 199 -0.03 22.92 -20.25
N ASN A 200 -0.29 23.61 -21.37
CA ASN A 200 -1.59 24.24 -21.65
C ASN A 200 -2.76 23.24 -21.63
N GLN A 201 -2.49 21.94 -21.78
CA GLN A 201 -3.48 20.87 -21.76
C GLN A 201 -3.02 19.74 -20.84
N ILE A 202 -3.92 19.28 -19.96
CA ILE A 202 -3.64 18.17 -19.05
C ILE A 202 -3.53 16.87 -19.88
N PRO A 203 -2.43 16.10 -19.77
CA PRO A 203 -2.27 14.84 -20.49
C PRO A 203 -3.41 13.86 -20.14
N THR A 204 -4.31 13.63 -21.09
CA THR A 204 -5.46 12.74 -20.95
C THR A 204 -5.37 11.66 -22.00
N ILE A 205 -5.17 10.42 -21.57
CA ILE A 205 -4.93 9.26 -22.43
C ILE A 205 -6.19 8.40 -22.45
N LYS A 206 -6.65 7.97 -23.63
CA LYS A 206 -7.76 7.03 -23.74
C LYS A 206 -7.27 5.62 -23.44
N PHE A 207 -7.99 4.88 -22.61
CA PHE A 207 -7.66 3.50 -22.24
C PHE A 207 -7.55 2.57 -23.46
N ASP A 208 -8.41 2.74 -24.47
CA ASP A 208 -8.37 1.91 -25.69
C ASP A 208 -7.18 2.21 -26.60
N ASN A 209 -6.42 3.26 -26.30
CA ASN A 209 -5.26 3.68 -27.09
C ASN A 209 -4.07 4.02 -26.16
N LEU A 210 -3.75 3.10 -25.26
CA LEU A 210 -2.57 3.23 -24.39
C LEU A 210 -1.27 3.11 -25.18
N PRO A 211 -0.26 3.95 -24.89
CA PRO A 211 1.03 3.84 -25.53
C PRO A 211 1.77 2.57 -25.08
N SER A 212 2.62 2.04 -25.97
CA SER A 212 3.54 0.98 -25.61
C SER A 212 4.60 1.49 -24.62
N THR A 213 4.69 0.84 -23.47
CA THR A 213 5.68 1.11 -22.42
C THR A 213 6.66 -0.03 -22.29
N ILE A 214 7.80 0.23 -21.63
CA ILE A 214 8.71 -0.82 -21.19
C ILE A 214 7.94 -1.75 -20.24
N ALA A 215 8.06 -3.06 -20.46
CA ALA A 215 7.39 -4.04 -19.63
C ALA A 215 7.95 -4.01 -18.19
N PRO A 216 7.08 -4.02 -17.16
CA PRO A 216 7.55 -3.98 -15.78
C PRO A 216 8.23 -5.29 -15.38
N ILE A 217 9.22 -5.19 -14.50
CA ILE A 217 10.03 -6.32 -14.02
C ILE A 217 9.79 -6.68 -12.55
N VAL A 218 9.15 -5.81 -11.77
CA VAL A 218 8.90 -6.00 -10.33
C VAL A 218 7.44 -6.29 -10.06
N SER A 219 6.54 -5.46 -10.58
CA SER A 219 5.11 -5.54 -10.26
C SER A 219 4.27 -5.38 -11.52
N PRO A 220 3.17 -6.14 -11.68
CA PRO A 220 2.30 -5.95 -12.84
C PRO A 220 1.65 -4.56 -12.87
N TYR A 221 1.68 -3.81 -11.76
CA TYR A 221 1.18 -2.44 -11.69
C TYR A 221 2.23 -1.38 -12.11
N GLY A 222 3.44 -1.78 -12.49
CA GLY A 222 4.57 -0.88 -12.77
C GLY A 222 5.64 -0.95 -11.69
N ASP A 223 6.84 -0.44 -12.00
CA ASP A 223 8.02 -0.65 -11.14
C ASP A 223 8.35 0.49 -10.17
N ASP A 224 7.67 1.64 -10.29
CA ASP A 224 8.07 2.88 -9.60
C ASP A 224 6.94 3.55 -8.80
N TRP A 225 5.84 2.85 -8.53
CA TRP A 225 4.80 3.34 -7.62
C TRP A 225 5.20 3.12 -6.15
N ASP A 226 4.78 4.03 -5.28
CA ASP A 226 4.89 3.88 -3.82
C ASP A 226 3.59 3.34 -3.23
N LEU A 227 2.43 3.89 -3.63
CA LEU A 227 1.11 3.48 -3.15
C LEU A 227 0.06 3.49 -4.27
N LEU A 228 -0.86 2.54 -4.23
CA LEU A 228 -2.05 2.49 -5.09
C LEU A 228 -3.28 2.59 -4.19
N TRP A 229 -4.03 3.68 -4.26
CA TRP A 229 -5.22 3.91 -3.43
C TRP A 229 -6.44 3.36 -4.16
N LEU A 230 -6.72 2.08 -3.96
CA LEU A 230 -7.70 1.32 -4.75
C LEU A 230 -9.13 1.39 -4.18
N GLY A 231 -9.29 1.86 -2.95
CA GLY A 231 -10.58 2.08 -2.29
C GLY A 231 -10.52 3.30 -1.37
N HIS A 232 -11.43 4.23 -1.60
CA HIS A 232 -11.49 5.52 -0.90
C HIS A 232 -12.92 6.09 -0.97
N CYS A 233 -13.26 7.00 -0.06
CA CYS A 233 -14.54 7.71 -0.08
C CYS A 233 -14.50 8.97 -0.97
N GLY A 234 -13.32 9.34 -1.44
CA GLY A 234 -13.12 10.51 -2.29
C GLY A 234 -11.64 10.74 -2.57
N VAL A 235 -11.39 11.31 -3.74
CA VAL A 235 -10.09 11.79 -4.21
C VAL A 235 -10.36 12.85 -5.29
N THR A 236 -9.38 13.67 -5.62
CA THR A 236 -9.50 14.71 -6.64
C THR A 236 -8.43 14.54 -7.71
N PHE A 237 -8.74 14.91 -8.95
CA PHE A 237 -7.70 15.07 -9.97
C PHE A 237 -6.66 16.10 -9.50
N PRO A 238 -5.35 15.85 -9.68
CA PRO A 238 -4.33 16.76 -9.20
C PRO A 238 -4.48 18.19 -9.73
N PHE A 239 -4.44 19.16 -8.83
CA PHE A 239 -4.48 20.60 -9.08
C PHE A 239 -3.35 21.33 -8.35
N ASP A 240 -3.01 22.52 -8.85
CA ASP A 240 -1.93 23.31 -8.26
C ASP A 240 -2.38 23.95 -6.96
N ARG A 241 -1.54 23.82 -5.93
CA ARG A 241 -1.72 24.50 -4.65
C ARG A 241 -0.51 25.37 -4.35
N PRO A 242 -0.71 26.64 -3.97
CA PRO A 242 0.40 27.48 -3.54
C PRO A 242 1.15 26.83 -2.36
N ASN A 243 2.48 26.83 -2.42
CA ASN A 243 3.37 26.30 -1.36
C ASN A 243 3.26 24.79 -1.08
N HIS A 244 2.80 24.01 -2.06
CA HIS A 244 2.81 22.54 -2.00
C HIS A 244 3.64 21.93 -3.12
N ASP A 245 4.05 20.67 -2.94
CA ASP A 245 4.70 19.89 -3.99
C ASP A 245 3.82 19.80 -5.22
N LYS A 246 4.43 19.92 -6.40
CA LYS A 246 3.73 19.73 -7.67
C LYS A 246 3.49 18.23 -7.87
N LEU A 247 2.25 17.88 -8.15
CA LEU A 247 1.86 16.51 -8.44
C LEU A 247 1.73 16.31 -9.95
N PRO A 248 2.11 15.13 -10.48
CA PRO A 248 1.86 14.81 -11.88
C PRO A 248 0.35 14.82 -12.17
N LYS A 249 -0.05 15.31 -13.34
CA LYS A 249 -1.46 15.53 -13.71
C LYS A 249 -1.97 14.57 -14.78
N GLY A 250 -1.11 13.70 -15.31
CA GLY A 250 -1.52 12.72 -16.30
C GLY A 250 -2.63 11.81 -15.78
N ARG A 251 -3.58 11.50 -16.67
CA ARG A 251 -4.69 10.59 -16.37
C ARG A 251 -5.00 9.69 -17.56
N VAL A 252 -5.45 8.49 -17.26
CA VAL A 252 -6.03 7.54 -18.22
C VAL A 252 -7.54 7.52 -18.01
N ILE A 253 -8.30 7.63 -19.08
CA ILE A 253 -9.77 7.61 -19.06
C ILE A 253 -10.25 6.37 -19.82
N HIS A 254 -10.98 5.52 -19.11
CA HIS A 254 -11.68 4.35 -19.65
C HIS A 254 -13.16 4.70 -19.75
N PHE A 255 -13.63 4.83 -20.98
CA PHE A 255 -15.05 5.07 -21.27
C PHE A 255 -15.78 3.74 -21.39
N ASP A 256 -17.11 3.77 -21.24
CA ASP A 256 -17.99 2.61 -21.41
C ASP A 256 -17.63 1.40 -20.52
N ASP A 257 -17.05 1.66 -19.35
CA ASP A 257 -16.75 0.65 -18.34
C ASP A 257 -18.06 0.16 -17.70
N VAL A 258 -18.52 -1.01 -18.15
CA VAL A 258 -19.73 -1.70 -17.67
C VAL A 258 -19.69 -2.09 -16.18
N THR A 259 -18.56 -1.89 -15.50
CA THR A 259 -18.41 -2.08 -14.06
C THR A 259 -18.57 -0.79 -13.27
N VAL A 260 -18.53 0.36 -13.92
CA VAL A 260 -18.84 1.67 -13.31
C VAL A 260 -20.35 1.86 -13.36
N PRO A 261 -21.04 2.18 -12.24
CA PRO A 261 -22.47 2.41 -12.26
C PRO A 261 -22.82 3.78 -12.90
N PRO A 262 -24.11 4.03 -13.23
CA PRO A 262 -24.58 5.34 -13.68
C PRO A 262 -24.28 6.46 -12.68
N LYS A 263 -24.29 7.72 -13.13
CA LYS A 263 -23.87 8.87 -12.31
C LYS A 263 -24.67 9.02 -11.02
N GLY A 264 -25.97 8.71 -11.07
CA GLY A 264 -26.87 8.81 -9.91
C GLY A 264 -26.52 7.85 -8.76
N ASN A 265 -25.69 6.84 -9.03
CA ASN A 265 -25.23 5.84 -8.05
C ASN A 265 -23.78 6.07 -7.62
N LEU A 266 -23.12 7.11 -8.14
CA LEU A 266 -21.77 7.48 -7.77
C LEU A 266 -21.78 8.57 -6.70
N TRP A 267 -20.86 8.50 -5.76
CA TRP A 267 -20.67 9.52 -4.73
C TRP A 267 -19.18 9.77 -4.46
N SER A 268 -18.92 10.89 -3.79
CA SER A 268 -17.58 11.27 -3.33
C SER A 268 -17.73 12.29 -2.21
N LEU A 269 -16.92 12.16 -1.16
CA LEU A 269 -16.78 13.18 -0.11
C LEU A 269 -16.16 14.47 -0.66
N ASN A 270 -15.21 14.36 -1.59
CA ASN A 270 -14.59 15.52 -2.23
C ASN A 270 -15.59 16.18 -3.20
N LYS A 271 -15.78 17.49 -3.04
CA LYS A 271 -16.61 18.32 -3.93
C LYS A 271 -15.74 19.45 -4.51
N PRO A 272 -15.88 19.78 -5.81
CA PRO A 272 -16.75 19.14 -6.80
C PRO A 272 -16.32 17.72 -7.16
N PHE A 273 -17.28 16.85 -7.51
CA PHE A 273 -16.97 15.50 -8.01
C PHE A 273 -16.77 15.56 -9.52
N THR A 274 -15.58 15.99 -9.93
CA THR A 274 -15.23 16.31 -11.32
C THR A 274 -15.41 15.14 -12.28
N LEU A 275 -15.19 13.89 -11.86
CA LEU A 275 -15.49 12.72 -12.70
C LEU A 275 -16.95 12.74 -13.20
N VAL A 276 -17.91 12.90 -12.27
CA VAL A 276 -19.35 12.89 -12.60
C VAL A 276 -19.76 14.12 -13.39
N GLN A 277 -19.09 15.26 -13.16
CA GLN A 277 -19.41 16.52 -13.84
C GLN A 277 -18.87 16.54 -15.28
N ASP A 278 -17.64 16.10 -15.48
CA ASP A 278 -16.89 16.36 -16.71
C ASP A 278 -16.91 15.18 -17.71
N TYR A 279 -17.24 13.97 -17.25
CA TYR A 279 -17.20 12.75 -18.07
C TYR A 279 -18.58 12.10 -18.21
N PRO A 280 -18.85 11.34 -19.29
CA PRO A 280 -20.12 10.61 -19.43
C PRO A 280 -20.29 9.53 -18.36
N GLU A 281 -21.48 8.94 -18.29
CA GLU A 281 -21.71 7.76 -17.44
C GLU A 281 -20.76 6.62 -17.82
N HIS A 282 -20.60 5.63 -16.93
CA HIS A 282 -19.73 4.49 -17.18
C HIS A 282 -18.27 4.87 -17.47
N THR A 283 -17.78 5.98 -16.89
CA THR A 283 -16.37 6.40 -17.04
C THR A 283 -15.57 6.07 -15.78
N ARG A 284 -14.43 5.40 -15.97
CA ARG A 284 -13.39 5.25 -14.94
C ARG A 284 -12.18 6.10 -15.29
N ALA A 285 -11.65 6.83 -14.32
CA ALA A 285 -10.40 7.56 -14.45
C ALA A 285 -9.32 6.96 -13.55
N ILE A 286 -8.12 6.76 -14.10
CA ILE A 286 -6.92 6.35 -13.36
C ILE A 286 -5.93 7.51 -13.41
N HIS A 287 -5.44 7.96 -12.26
CA HIS A 287 -4.63 9.18 -12.17
C HIS A 287 -3.78 9.22 -10.90
N HIS A 288 -2.91 10.23 -10.79
CA HIS A 288 -2.15 10.49 -9.56
C HIS A 288 -3.05 11.02 -8.44
N THR A 289 -2.73 10.68 -7.20
CA THR A 289 -3.62 10.92 -6.05
C THR A 289 -3.44 12.33 -5.47
N GLN A 290 -4.54 13.05 -5.24
CA GLN A 290 -4.58 14.24 -4.39
C GLN A 290 -5.89 14.29 -3.60
N GLU A 291 -5.88 14.83 -2.39
CA GLU A 291 -7.04 14.93 -1.51
C GLU A 291 -7.75 13.61 -1.15
N GLY A 292 -7.04 12.49 -1.15
CA GLY A 292 -7.62 11.19 -0.78
C GLY A 292 -8.21 11.16 0.64
N VAL A 293 -9.34 10.46 0.82
CA VAL A 293 -10.02 10.26 2.11
C VAL A 293 -10.59 8.85 2.22
N CYS A 294 -10.62 8.29 3.44
CA CYS A 294 -10.79 6.87 3.75
C CYS A 294 -9.67 5.95 3.22
N SER A 295 -9.42 4.86 3.93
CA SER A 295 -8.36 3.88 3.62
C SER A 295 -8.92 2.49 3.32
N LEU A 296 -10.13 2.42 2.76
CA LEU A 296 -10.88 1.18 2.48
C LEU A 296 -10.00 0.11 1.82
N GLY A 297 -9.20 0.49 0.81
CA GLY A 297 -8.22 -0.40 0.22
C GLY A 297 -7.05 0.36 -0.38
N TYR A 298 -5.83 -0.01 -0.02
CA TYR A 298 -4.63 0.53 -0.65
C TYR A 298 -3.53 -0.52 -0.75
N ALA A 299 -2.80 -0.52 -1.85
CA ALA A 299 -1.59 -1.33 -1.99
C ALA A 299 -0.34 -0.48 -1.79
N ILE A 300 0.71 -1.08 -1.25
CA ILE A 300 1.97 -0.39 -1.02
C ILE A 300 3.15 -1.27 -1.46
N SER A 301 4.10 -0.68 -2.18
CA SER A 301 5.33 -1.37 -2.59
C SER A 301 6.28 -1.45 -1.41
N GLN A 302 7.27 -2.35 -1.44
CA GLN A 302 8.27 -2.45 -0.35
C GLN A 302 8.95 -1.10 -0.08
N ARG A 303 9.36 -0.41 -1.16
CA ARG A 303 9.95 0.92 -1.07
C ARG A 303 8.96 1.92 -0.47
N GLY A 304 7.71 1.89 -0.93
CA GLY A 304 6.63 2.70 -0.37
C GLY A 304 6.44 2.46 1.12
N ALA A 305 6.45 1.20 1.58
CA ALA A 305 6.24 0.82 2.97
C ALA A 305 7.31 1.41 3.90
N ARG A 306 8.58 1.36 3.47
CA ARG A 306 9.68 1.98 4.22
C ARG A 306 9.51 3.49 4.34
N LYS A 307 9.14 4.15 3.24
CA LYS A 307 8.87 5.60 3.24
C LYS A 307 7.65 5.93 4.11
N LEU A 308 6.57 5.15 4.04
CA LEU A 308 5.36 5.39 4.81
C LEU A 308 5.61 5.22 6.31
N LEU A 309 6.36 4.20 6.74
CA LEU A 309 6.77 4.07 8.15
C LEU A 309 7.59 5.29 8.60
N TYR A 310 8.54 5.74 7.77
CA TYR A 310 9.31 6.94 8.10
C TYR A 310 8.42 8.19 8.23
N GLU A 311 7.46 8.36 7.33
CA GLU A 311 6.61 9.55 7.27
C GLU A 311 5.45 9.56 8.28
N LEU A 312 4.92 8.39 8.63
CA LEU A 312 3.69 8.26 9.41
C LEU A 312 3.86 7.50 10.74
N ALA A 313 4.95 6.72 10.91
CA ALA A 313 5.23 6.03 12.18
C ALA A 313 6.30 6.73 13.03
N LEU A 314 7.12 7.61 12.44
CA LEU A 314 8.21 8.31 13.13
C LEU A 314 8.03 9.83 13.20
N LYS A 315 6.98 10.37 12.57
CA LYS A 315 6.62 11.79 12.61
C LYS A 315 5.22 11.95 13.19
N ASP A 316 4.87 13.19 13.53
CA ASP A 316 3.62 13.59 14.18
C ASP A 316 2.37 12.90 13.61
N VAL A 317 1.67 12.20 14.50
CA VAL A 317 0.35 11.56 14.25
C VAL A 317 -0.75 12.58 14.54
N SER A 318 -0.87 13.57 13.64
CA SER A 318 -1.73 14.74 13.84
C SER A 318 -3.20 14.53 13.46
N ASP A 319 -3.50 13.50 12.66
CA ASP A 319 -4.79 13.29 12.01
C ASP A 319 -5.13 11.79 11.92
N GLY A 320 -6.34 11.47 11.45
CA GLY A 320 -6.71 10.10 11.10
C GLY A 320 -5.75 9.49 10.07
N PHE A 321 -5.62 8.16 10.08
CA PHE A 321 -4.67 7.47 9.21
C PHE A 321 -4.87 7.77 7.72
N ASP A 322 -6.12 7.84 7.27
CA ASP A 322 -6.48 8.20 5.89
C ASP A 322 -6.00 9.60 5.51
N ILE A 323 -6.12 10.57 6.41
CA ILE A 323 -5.61 11.93 6.22
C ILE A 323 -4.08 11.98 6.24
N LEU A 324 -3.44 11.19 7.09
CA LEU A 324 -1.99 11.02 7.06
C LEU A 324 -1.54 10.36 5.75
N LEU A 325 -2.31 9.41 5.21
CA LEU A 325 -2.06 8.77 3.92
C LEU A 325 -2.19 9.76 2.76
N ARG A 326 -3.15 10.69 2.83
CA ARG A 326 -3.23 11.83 1.92
C ARG A 326 -1.94 12.63 1.94
N PHE A 327 -1.47 13.05 3.12
CA PHE A 327 -0.24 13.84 3.25
C PHE A 327 1.02 13.06 2.83
N PHE A 328 1.01 11.73 2.95
CA PHE A 328 2.05 10.89 2.37
C PHE A 328 2.06 11.03 0.84
N CYS A 329 0.91 10.99 0.19
CA CYS A 329 0.83 11.11 -1.26
C CYS A 329 1.08 12.53 -1.79
N GLU A 330 0.47 13.55 -1.18
CA GLU A 330 0.51 14.93 -1.70
C GLU A 330 1.59 15.82 -1.07
N GLY A 331 2.24 15.37 0.01
CA GLY A 331 3.24 16.15 0.73
C GLY A 331 2.70 17.38 1.47
N GLY A 332 3.59 18.33 1.75
CA GLY A 332 3.29 19.65 2.30
C GLY A 332 3.11 19.69 3.83
N LYS A 333 2.26 18.85 4.42
CA LYS A 333 2.01 18.90 5.88
C LYS A 333 3.24 18.46 6.66
N ALA A 334 3.69 19.25 7.63
CA ALA A 334 4.83 18.93 8.50
C ALA A 334 6.13 18.57 7.73
N GLY A 335 6.36 19.20 6.58
CA GLY A 335 7.55 18.98 5.76
C GLY A 335 7.60 17.60 5.06
N ARG A 336 6.46 16.91 4.96
CA ARG A 336 6.34 15.68 4.17
C ARG A 336 6.52 15.98 2.69
N LYS A 337 7.23 15.09 1.99
CA LYS A 337 7.37 15.14 0.53
C LYS A 337 6.26 14.32 -0.13
N ALA A 338 5.86 14.69 -1.33
CA ALA A 338 4.97 13.91 -2.16
C ALA A 338 5.59 12.57 -2.56
N HIS A 339 4.73 11.56 -2.69
CA HIS A 339 5.10 10.20 -3.06
C HIS A 339 4.37 9.77 -4.33
N LYS A 340 4.84 8.69 -4.96
CA LYS A 340 4.28 8.21 -6.23
C LYS A 340 3.01 7.41 -5.98
N CYS A 341 1.90 8.12 -5.84
CA CYS A 341 0.59 7.54 -5.54
C CYS A 341 -0.34 7.60 -6.75
N LEU A 342 -0.95 6.46 -7.10
CA LEU A 342 -2.01 6.37 -8.10
C LEU A 342 -3.33 5.94 -7.47
N THR A 343 -4.42 6.31 -8.11
CA THR A 343 -5.79 5.97 -7.69
C THR A 343 -6.69 5.69 -8.90
N ALA A 344 -7.89 5.19 -8.64
CA ALA A 344 -8.97 5.10 -9.62
C ALA A 344 -10.25 5.76 -9.10
N GLN A 345 -10.97 6.47 -9.97
CA GLN A 345 -12.29 7.01 -9.69
C GLN A 345 -13.33 6.43 -10.67
N PRO A 346 -14.41 5.78 -10.19
CA PRO A 346 -14.59 5.32 -8.80
C PRO A 346 -13.53 4.28 -8.39
N GLY A 347 -13.36 4.09 -7.08
CA GLY A 347 -12.49 3.04 -6.53
C GLY A 347 -13.02 1.63 -6.79
N TYR A 348 -12.18 0.62 -6.60
CA TYR A 348 -12.49 -0.80 -6.76
C TYR A 348 -13.00 -1.45 -5.46
N PHE A 349 -12.55 -0.94 -4.31
CA PHE A 349 -13.04 -1.35 -2.99
C PHE A 349 -13.90 -0.23 -2.43
N GLN A 350 -15.17 -0.56 -2.16
CA GLN A 350 -16.18 0.37 -1.69
C GLN A 350 -16.66 -0.06 -0.31
N HIS A 351 -17.30 0.85 0.41
CA HIS A 351 -17.60 0.60 1.81
C HIS A 351 -18.93 -0.14 1.93
N HIS A 352 -18.89 -1.29 2.58
CA HIS A 352 -20.05 -2.15 2.75
C HIS A 352 -20.74 -1.93 4.09
N ARG A 353 -22.06 -1.94 4.06
CA ARG A 353 -22.93 -1.84 5.22
C ARG A 353 -23.88 -3.03 5.24
N ALA A 354 -23.56 -4.00 6.09
CA ALA A 354 -24.36 -5.21 6.27
C ALA A 354 -25.76 -4.92 6.83
N VAL A 355 -26.68 -5.87 6.61
CA VAL A 355 -27.99 -5.93 7.28
C VAL A 355 -27.78 -5.98 8.79
N GLY A 356 -28.60 -5.25 9.54
CA GLY A 356 -28.53 -5.25 11.00
C GLY A 356 -28.63 -3.88 11.66
N PRO A 357 -28.44 -3.80 12.98
CA PRO A 357 -28.51 -2.54 13.72
C PRO A 357 -27.52 -1.50 13.21
N THR A 358 -27.99 -0.29 12.91
CA THR A 358 -27.13 0.78 12.39
C THR A 358 -26.12 1.26 13.43
N SER A 359 -26.42 1.08 14.72
CA SER A 359 -25.49 1.33 15.83
C SER A 359 -24.26 0.42 15.81
N HIS A 360 -24.32 -0.75 15.15
CA HIS A 360 -23.20 -1.71 15.06
C HIS A 360 -22.36 -1.52 13.79
N ALA A 361 -22.68 -0.49 12.99
CA ALA A 361 -22.08 -0.28 11.68
C ALA A 361 -20.61 0.15 11.74
N SER A 362 -20.13 0.69 12.86
CA SER A 362 -18.69 0.91 13.05
C SER A 362 -18.34 1.01 14.54
N ASP A 363 -17.13 0.57 14.88
CA ASP A 363 -16.54 0.71 16.22
C ASP A 363 -15.86 2.07 16.43
N ILE A 364 -15.99 2.97 15.44
CA ILE A 364 -15.40 4.31 15.38
C ILE A 364 -16.55 5.33 15.33
N GLY A 365 -17.08 5.68 16.50
CA GLY A 365 -18.09 6.73 16.68
C GLY A 365 -19.50 6.23 17.03
N ASN A 366 -20.35 7.15 17.47
CA ASN A 366 -21.74 6.86 17.84
C ASN A 366 -22.64 6.95 16.60
N HIS A 367 -23.11 5.80 16.11
CA HIS A 367 -24.11 5.74 15.03
C HIS A 367 -25.52 5.78 15.62
N LYS A 368 -26.43 6.54 15.00
CA LYS A 368 -27.84 6.64 15.44
C LYS A 368 -28.50 5.25 15.42
N GLY A 369 -29.45 5.04 16.34
CA GLY A 369 -30.24 3.81 16.43
C GLY A 369 -31.10 3.58 15.18
N GLY A 370 -31.40 2.31 14.90
CA GLY A 370 -32.15 1.88 13.73
C GLY A 370 -31.74 0.47 13.27
N TYR A 371 -32.42 -0.04 12.25
CA TYR A 371 -32.14 -1.33 11.64
C TYR A 371 -32.04 -1.17 10.12
N ARG A 372 -30.99 -1.73 9.52
CA ARG A 372 -30.79 -1.76 8.07
C ARG A 372 -31.36 -3.07 7.53
N GLU A 373 -32.45 -2.97 6.78
CA GLU A 373 -33.15 -4.13 6.18
C GLU A 373 -32.39 -4.77 5.01
N LYS A 374 -31.56 -4.00 4.30
CA LYS A 374 -30.80 -4.46 3.14
C LYS A 374 -29.36 -4.00 3.20
N GLY A 375 -28.45 -4.92 2.88
CA GLY A 375 -27.05 -4.57 2.69
C GLY A 375 -26.90 -3.53 1.59
N LEU A 376 -25.97 -2.61 1.77
CA LEU A 376 -25.65 -1.56 0.80
C LEU A 376 -24.15 -1.38 0.74
N THR A 377 -23.62 -1.33 -0.48
CA THR A 377 -22.26 -0.90 -0.76
C THR A 377 -22.35 0.53 -1.28
N ILE A 378 -21.63 1.44 -0.61
CA ILE A 378 -21.51 2.84 -1.01
C ILE A 378 -20.15 3.06 -1.63
#